data_AF-A0A970P6D3-F1
#
_entry.id   AF-A0A970P6D3-F1
#
_cell.length_a   1.000
_cell.length_b   1.000
_cell.length_c   1.000
_cell.angle_alpha   90.00
_cell.angle_beta   90.00
_cell.angle_gamma   90.00
#
_symmetry.space_group_name_H-M   'P 1'
#
loop_
_entity.id
_entity.type
_entity.pdbx_description
1 polymer ?
#
loop_
_entity_poly.entity_id
_entity_poly.type
_entity_poly.pdbx_seq_one_letter_code
_entity_poly.pdbx_strand_id
1 'polypeptide(L)'
;MSNKTKTALIVVGLLVAVAGFNYLFQMDPTHLAQRGVGRDPHGDDSSDDPELPTMMSELTAPIGPENADVTLTALYTARGDVEEVLRPMLTAISQQYGEHVRVEFLDTGTEEGQKVVQDVTGGYRSGVLVNGEMIKRVPDAPLGMITFGNVPRFEEWSIQDLRMAIDWELKQKGIVCTHEHVPVEPGAAPAAEGGHVHGPGCSH
;
A
#
# COMPACT_ATOMS: atom_id res chain seq x y z
N MET A 1 14.27 -34.53 35.81
CA MET A 1 13.39 -33.58 35.09
C MET A 1 13.16 -34.14 33.68
N SER A 2 11.90 -34.39 33.31
CA SER A 2 11.56 -34.93 31.99
C SER A 2 11.93 -33.94 30.89
N ASN A 3 12.39 -34.42 29.74
CA ASN A 3 12.74 -33.57 28.59
C ASN A 3 11.57 -32.67 28.16
N LYS A 4 10.33 -33.10 28.38
CA LYS A 4 9.12 -32.29 28.15
C LYS A 4 9.03 -31.06 29.06
N THR A 5 9.49 -31.15 30.30
CA THR A 5 9.51 -30.04 31.27
C THR A 5 10.58 -29.01 30.91
N LYS A 6 11.71 -29.44 30.33
CA LYS A 6 12.76 -28.53 29.84
C LYS A 6 12.29 -27.72 28.63
N THR A 7 11.63 -28.36 27.66
CA THR A 7 11.11 -27.67 26.48
C THR A 7 10.05 -26.63 26.84
N ALA A 8 9.13 -26.97 27.75
CA ALA A 8 8.10 -26.03 28.20
C ALA A 8 8.68 -24.77 28.86
N LEU A 9 9.72 -24.92 29.69
CA LEU A 9 10.39 -23.78 30.33
C LEU A 9 11.13 -22.88 29.33
N ILE A 10 11.71 -23.46 28.28
CA ILE A 10 12.39 -22.69 27.21
C ILE A 10 11.37 -21.85 26.43
N VAL A 11 10.22 -22.43 26.07
CA VAL A 11 9.18 -21.73 25.30
C VAL A 11 8.57 -20.59 26.11
N VAL A 12 8.28 -20.81 27.40
CA VAL A 12 7.76 -19.76 28.29
C VAL A 12 8.80 -18.65 28.48
N GLY A 13 10.08 -19.00 28.65
CA GLY A 13 11.16 -18.03 28.74
C GLY A 13 11.29 -17.17 27.48
N LEU A 14 11.14 -17.78 26.30
CA LEU A 14 11.20 -17.07 25.02
C LEU A 14 10.02 -16.08 24.87
N LEU A 15 8.80 -16.49 25.25
CA LEU A 15 7.62 -15.63 25.19
C LEU A 15 7.74 -14.41 26.12
N VAL A 16 8.26 -14.60 27.34
CA VAL A 16 8.51 -13.50 28.28
C VAL A 16 9.60 -12.56 27.76
N ALA A 17 10.64 -13.10 27.11
CA ALA A 17 11.69 -12.27 26.50
C ALA A 17 11.16 -11.42 25.33
N VAL A 18 10.32 -11.98 24.46
CA VAL A 18 9.70 -11.23 23.34
C VAL A 18 8.74 -10.15 23.85
N ALA A 19 7.91 -10.46 24.85
CA ALA A 19 7.04 -9.46 25.48
C ALA A 19 7.84 -8.35 26.18
N GLY A 20 8.94 -8.70 26.86
CA GLY A 20 9.86 -7.75 27.47
C GLY A 20 10.56 -6.84 26.46
N PHE A 21 11.01 -7.40 25.32
CA PHE A 21 11.57 -6.62 24.22
C PHE A 21 10.54 -5.65 23.64
N ASN A 22 9.31 -6.09 23.37
CA ASN A 22 8.26 -5.22 22.85
C ASN A 22 7.93 -4.07 23.82
N TYR A 23 7.91 -4.35 25.13
CA TYR A 23 7.71 -3.33 26.16
C TYR A 23 8.89 -2.34 26.27
N LEU A 24 10.14 -2.80 26.16
CA LEU A 24 11.32 -1.94 26.29
C LEU A 24 11.51 -1.00 25.09
N PHE A 25 11.16 -1.44 23.88
CA PHE A 25 11.30 -0.62 22.66
C PHE A 25 10.11 0.33 22.42
N GLN A 26 8.94 0.09 23.02
CA GLN A 26 7.78 0.99 22.88
C GLN A 26 7.65 2.07 23.96
N MET A 27 8.52 2.08 24.98
CA MET A 27 8.51 3.10 26.03
C MET A 27 9.86 3.80 26.17
N ASP A 28 10.38 4.40 25.10
CA ASP A 28 11.43 5.42 25.24
C ASP A 28 10.81 6.84 25.27
N PRO A 29 10.57 7.43 26.47
CA PRO A 29 10.02 8.77 26.60
C PRO A 29 11.00 9.86 26.14
N THR A 30 12.24 9.54 25.76
CA THR A 30 13.22 10.55 25.29
C THR A 30 12.93 11.07 23.89
N HIS A 31 12.09 10.41 23.10
CA HIS A 31 11.65 10.92 21.79
C HIS A 31 10.64 12.08 21.88
N LEU A 32 10.08 12.37 23.07
CA LEU A 32 9.22 13.54 23.29
C LEU A 32 10.02 14.82 23.60
N ALA A 33 11.28 14.72 24.03
CA ALA A 33 12.11 15.88 24.36
C ALA A 33 12.83 16.51 23.15
N GLN A 34 12.89 15.80 22.01
CA GLN A 34 13.41 16.34 20.75
C GLN A 34 12.37 17.14 19.96
N ARG A 35 11.09 17.06 20.34
CA ARG A 35 10.02 17.97 19.89
C ARG A 35 10.06 19.22 20.77
N GLY A 36 10.87 20.19 20.36
CA GLY A 36 11.20 21.40 21.10
C GLY A 36 10.01 22.18 21.66
N VAL A 37 9.62 21.85 22.90
CA VAL A 37 8.75 22.66 23.74
C VAL A 37 9.61 23.74 24.41
N GLY A 38 9.81 24.87 23.73
CA GLY A 38 10.57 25.98 24.32
C GLY A 38 11.05 27.09 23.38
N ARG A 39 10.29 27.48 22.36
CA ARG A 39 10.54 28.77 21.69
C ARG A 39 9.24 29.56 21.59
N ASP A 40 9.10 30.51 22.49
CA ASP A 40 8.40 31.75 22.19
C ASP A 40 9.48 32.73 21.68
N PRO A 41 9.30 33.36 20.52
CA PRO A 41 9.03 34.79 20.59
C PRO A 41 8.17 35.34 19.44
N HIS A 42 7.49 36.44 19.70
CA HIS A 42 7.07 37.42 18.70
C HIS A 42 8.07 37.58 17.55
N GLY A 43 7.63 37.41 16.29
CA GLY A 43 8.41 37.75 15.11
C GLY A 43 7.85 37.22 13.80
N ASP A 44 7.30 38.15 13.01
CA ASP A 44 7.12 38.17 11.54
C ASP A 44 6.41 37.02 10.80
N ASP A 45 5.21 37.36 10.31
CA ASP A 45 4.83 37.39 8.89
C ASP A 45 5.66 36.50 7.93
N SER A 46 5.33 35.22 7.90
CA SER A 46 5.50 34.40 6.70
C SER A 46 4.29 33.49 6.58
N SER A 47 3.55 33.73 5.51
CA SER A 47 2.39 32.99 5.03
C SER A 47 2.66 31.49 4.92
N ASP A 48 2.41 30.76 5.99
CA ASP A 48 2.01 29.36 5.94
C ASP A 48 0.50 29.35 5.73
N ASP A 49 0.07 29.19 4.48
CA ASP A 49 -1.30 28.73 4.22
C ASP A 49 -1.39 27.33 4.86
N PRO A 50 -2.18 27.10 5.92
CA PRO A 50 -2.39 25.76 6.40
C PRO A 50 -3.13 25.03 5.29
N GLU A 51 -2.46 24.11 4.59
CA GLU A 51 -3.12 23.20 3.64
C GLU A 51 -4.34 22.62 4.36
N LEU A 52 -5.53 23.04 3.92
CA LEU A 52 -6.77 22.61 4.53
C LEU A 52 -6.80 21.08 4.45
N PRO A 53 -7.15 20.37 5.52
CA PRO A 53 -7.15 18.92 5.51
C PRO A 53 -8.06 18.42 4.39
N THR A 54 -7.50 17.63 3.46
CA THR A 54 -8.22 17.06 2.31
C THR A 54 -9.51 16.40 2.78
N MET A 55 -10.63 16.60 2.09
CA MET A 55 -11.87 15.98 2.54
C MET A 55 -11.83 14.46 2.32
N MET A 56 -12.44 13.67 3.21
CA MET A 56 -12.46 12.21 3.04
C MET A 56 -13.07 11.80 1.69
N SER A 57 -14.09 12.52 1.23
CA SER A 57 -14.73 12.32 -0.08
C SER A 57 -13.77 12.51 -1.26
N GLU A 58 -12.77 13.37 -1.13
CA GLU A 58 -11.76 13.60 -2.18
C GLU A 58 -10.69 12.51 -2.15
N LEU A 59 -10.29 12.09 -0.94
CA LEU A 59 -9.33 10.99 -0.72
C LEU A 59 -9.84 9.64 -1.22
N THR A 60 -11.16 9.42 -1.20
CA THR A 60 -11.78 8.14 -1.56
C THR A 60 -12.52 8.18 -2.89
N ALA A 61 -12.50 9.32 -3.59
CA ALA A 61 -13.04 9.42 -4.95
C ALA A 61 -12.37 8.38 -5.88
N PRO A 62 -13.13 7.67 -6.75
CA PRO A 62 -12.55 6.73 -7.69
C PRO A 62 -11.53 7.38 -8.63
N ILE A 63 -10.56 6.58 -9.12
CA ILE A 63 -9.52 7.00 -10.06
C ILE A 63 -9.64 6.15 -11.32
N GLY A 64 -9.52 6.77 -12.50
CA GLY A 64 -9.63 6.06 -13.77
C GLY A 64 -11.08 5.86 -14.24
N PRO A 65 -11.27 5.34 -15.47
CA PRO A 65 -12.58 5.24 -16.10
C PRO A 65 -13.43 4.10 -15.51
N GLU A 66 -14.76 4.20 -15.61
CA GLU A 66 -15.71 3.19 -15.10
C GLU A 66 -15.63 1.85 -15.84
N ASN A 67 -15.22 1.86 -17.10
CA ASN A 67 -15.15 0.70 -17.99
C ASN A 67 -13.73 0.11 -18.12
N ALA A 68 -12.85 0.38 -17.15
CA ALA A 68 -11.51 -0.15 -17.13
C ALA A 68 -11.49 -1.69 -17.11
N ASP A 69 -10.44 -2.27 -17.68
CA ASP A 69 -10.24 -3.73 -17.70
C ASP A 69 -9.91 -4.31 -16.34
N VAL A 70 -9.24 -3.55 -15.48
CA VAL A 70 -8.83 -3.98 -14.16
C VAL A 70 -9.35 -2.99 -13.12
N THR A 71 -10.11 -3.51 -12.16
CA THR A 71 -10.57 -2.75 -11.00
C THR A 71 -9.75 -3.13 -9.78
N LEU A 72 -9.14 -2.14 -9.16
CA LEU A 72 -8.42 -2.23 -7.89
C LEU A 72 -9.30 -1.67 -6.77
N THR A 73 -9.80 -2.52 -5.88
CA THR A 73 -10.58 -2.06 -4.72
C THR A 73 -9.67 -2.01 -3.50
N ALA A 74 -9.29 -0.81 -3.08
CA ALA A 74 -8.50 -0.56 -1.89
C ALA A 74 -9.39 -0.63 -0.64
N LEU A 75 -9.15 -1.63 0.19
CA LEU A 75 -9.83 -1.82 1.46
C LEU A 75 -9.09 -1.04 2.55
N TYR A 76 -9.82 -0.22 3.29
CA TYR A 76 -9.24 0.57 4.38
C TYR A 76 -10.14 0.58 5.63
N THR A 77 -9.52 0.88 6.77
CA THR A 77 -10.20 1.12 8.06
C THR A 77 -9.89 2.51 8.63
N ALA A 78 -8.76 3.10 8.21
CA ALA A 78 -8.29 4.37 8.71
C ALA A 78 -8.00 5.32 7.54
N ARG A 79 -8.30 6.61 7.76
CA ARG A 79 -7.99 7.68 6.82
C ARG A 79 -6.50 7.74 6.48
N GLY A 80 -5.62 7.57 7.48
CA GLY A 80 -4.17 7.64 7.28
C GLY A 80 -3.65 6.60 6.29
N ASP A 81 -4.22 5.39 6.27
CA ASP A 81 -3.81 4.37 5.31
C ASP A 81 -4.14 4.79 3.86
N VAL A 82 -5.27 5.47 3.67
CA VAL A 82 -5.67 6.01 2.37
C VAL A 82 -4.76 7.17 1.98
N GLU A 83 -4.64 8.17 2.83
CA GLU A 83 -3.95 9.43 2.56
C GLU A 83 -2.43 9.24 2.36
N GLU A 84 -1.79 8.44 3.20
CA GLU A 84 -0.33 8.32 3.22
C GLU A 84 0.20 7.20 2.31
N VAL A 85 -0.60 6.15 2.06
CA VAL A 85 -0.10 4.93 1.40
C VAL A 85 -0.91 4.57 0.16
N LEU A 86 -2.19 4.23 0.34
CA LEU A 86 -2.98 3.62 -0.73
C LEU A 86 -3.27 4.62 -1.86
N ARG A 87 -3.69 5.85 -1.53
CA ARG A 87 -4.06 6.86 -2.54
C ARG A 87 -2.87 7.28 -3.40
N PRO A 88 -1.70 7.67 -2.85
CA PRO A 88 -0.55 8.03 -3.69
C PRO A 88 -0.10 6.86 -4.58
N MET A 89 0.02 5.66 -3.99
CA MET A 89 0.46 4.46 -4.70
C MET A 89 -0.47 4.08 -5.85
N LEU A 90 -1.77 3.99 -5.58
CA LEU A 90 -2.76 3.54 -6.57
C LEU A 90 -3.04 4.61 -7.63
N THR A 91 -2.86 5.89 -7.29
CA THR A 91 -2.87 6.97 -8.31
C THR A 91 -1.74 6.77 -9.31
N ALA A 92 -0.51 6.51 -8.84
CA ALA A 92 0.63 6.27 -9.72
C ALA A 92 0.42 5.02 -10.61
N ILE A 93 -0.17 3.96 -10.06
CA ILE A 93 -0.57 2.78 -10.82
C ILE A 93 -1.62 3.12 -11.88
N SER A 94 -2.72 3.79 -11.53
CA SER A 94 -3.77 4.13 -12.49
C SER A 94 -3.24 5.02 -13.62
N GLN A 95 -2.36 6.00 -13.31
CA GLN A 95 -1.71 6.83 -14.33
C GLN A 95 -0.82 6.03 -15.28
N GLN A 96 -0.11 5.03 -14.76
CA GLN A 96 0.79 4.19 -15.56
C GLN A 96 0.02 3.28 -16.53
N TYR A 97 -1.12 2.73 -16.12
CA TYR A 97 -1.94 1.84 -16.95
C TYR A 97 -3.04 2.55 -17.74
N GLY A 98 -3.23 3.85 -17.50
CA GLY A 98 -4.16 4.69 -18.22
C GLY A 98 -5.61 4.22 -18.11
N GLU A 99 -6.27 4.04 -19.25
CA GLU A 99 -7.69 3.68 -19.33
C GLU A 99 -8.01 2.25 -18.86
N HIS A 100 -6.99 1.40 -18.68
CA HIS A 100 -7.18 0.01 -18.34
C HIS A 100 -7.30 -0.27 -16.85
N VAL A 101 -7.00 0.71 -15.97
CA VAL A 101 -7.06 0.53 -14.52
C VAL A 101 -7.97 1.55 -13.85
N ARG A 102 -8.95 1.04 -13.12
CA ARG A 102 -9.80 1.79 -12.20
C ARG A 102 -9.42 1.48 -10.76
N VAL A 103 -9.41 2.50 -9.91
CA VAL A 103 -9.21 2.36 -8.47
C VAL A 103 -10.45 2.83 -7.73
N GLU A 104 -10.91 2.02 -6.79
CA GLU A 104 -12.00 2.33 -5.89
C GLU A 104 -11.53 2.18 -4.44
N PHE A 105 -12.13 2.93 -3.53
CA PHE A 105 -11.79 2.91 -2.12
C PHE A 105 -13.02 2.48 -1.32
N LEU A 106 -12.89 1.39 -0.56
CA LEU A 106 -13.97 0.82 0.24
C LEU A 106 -13.65 0.86 1.73
N ASP A 107 -14.47 1.60 2.49
CA ASP A 107 -14.40 1.64 3.94
C ASP A 107 -14.95 0.34 4.53
N THR A 108 -14.07 -0.47 5.12
CA THR A 108 -14.42 -1.74 5.75
C THR A 108 -15.10 -1.58 7.12
N GLY A 109 -15.24 -0.35 7.62
CA GLY A 109 -16.09 0.00 8.75
C GLY A 109 -17.58 0.03 8.41
N THR A 110 -17.93 0.22 7.13
CA THR A 110 -19.33 0.25 6.65
C THR A 110 -19.95 -1.14 6.51
N GLU A 111 -21.28 -1.24 6.43
CA GLU A 111 -21.97 -2.52 6.25
C GLU A 111 -21.55 -3.23 4.95
N GLU A 112 -21.44 -2.47 3.85
CA GLU A 112 -20.99 -2.98 2.56
C GLU A 112 -19.56 -3.52 2.63
N GLY A 113 -18.65 -2.72 3.18
CA GLY A 113 -17.27 -3.14 3.38
C GLY A 113 -17.14 -4.38 4.27
N GLN A 114 -17.94 -4.48 5.33
CA GLN A 114 -17.94 -5.65 6.20
C GLN A 114 -18.40 -6.93 5.49
N LYS A 115 -19.36 -6.83 4.55
CA LYS A 115 -19.77 -7.99 3.72
C LYS A 115 -18.62 -8.46 2.84
N VAL A 116 -17.95 -7.54 2.15
CA VAL A 116 -16.77 -7.87 1.33
C VAL A 116 -15.67 -8.53 2.18
N VAL A 117 -15.41 -8.02 3.38
CA VAL A 117 -14.42 -8.62 4.30
C VAL A 117 -14.79 -10.07 4.69
N GLN A 118 -16.07 -10.35 4.91
CA GLN A 118 -16.52 -11.68 5.29
C GLN A 118 -16.51 -12.66 4.12
N ASP A 119 -17.02 -12.21 2.96
CA ASP A 119 -17.33 -13.09 1.84
C ASP A 119 -16.13 -13.31 0.91
N VAL A 120 -15.26 -12.31 0.78
CA VAL A 120 -14.19 -12.29 -0.24
C VAL A 120 -12.81 -12.40 0.39
N THR A 121 -12.56 -11.67 1.46
CA THR A 121 -11.19 -11.53 1.98
C THR A 121 -10.83 -12.60 3.00
N GLY A 122 -11.79 -13.33 3.56
CA GLY A 122 -11.51 -14.25 4.67
C GLY A 122 -11.14 -13.52 5.97
N GLY A 123 -11.58 -12.27 6.12
CA GLY A 123 -11.44 -11.49 7.36
C GLY A 123 -10.40 -10.36 7.31
N TYR A 124 -9.63 -10.21 6.23
CA TYR A 124 -8.74 -9.06 6.06
C TYR A 124 -9.55 -7.77 5.84
N ARG A 125 -9.31 -6.79 6.70
CA ARG A 125 -9.98 -5.47 6.67
C ARG A 125 -9.19 -4.39 5.92
N SER A 126 -8.00 -4.73 5.46
CA SER A 126 -7.18 -3.84 4.65
C SER A 126 -6.45 -4.64 3.57
N GLY A 127 -6.06 -3.97 2.50
CA GLY A 127 -5.44 -4.60 1.34
C GLY A 127 -6.01 -4.08 0.03
N VAL A 128 -5.74 -4.79 -1.05
CA VAL A 128 -6.25 -4.48 -2.38
C VAL A 128 -6.89 -5.72 -2.99
N LEU A 129 -8.10 -5.58 -3.52
CA LEU A 129 -8.71 -6.58 -4.38
C LEU A 129 -8.36 -6.25 -5.83
N VAL A 130 -7.87 -7.23 -6.59
CA VAL A 130 -7.65 -7.10 -8.03
C VAL A 130 -8.77 -7.85 -8.74
N ASN A 131 -9.67 -7.13 -9.42
CA ASN A 131 -10.90 -7.67 -10.01
C ASN A 131 -11.74 -8.48 -8.99
N GLY A 132 -11.82 -7.98 -7.75
CA GLY A 132 -12.57 -8.62 -6.68
C GLY A 132 -11.84 -9.77 -5.98
N GLU A 133 -10.58 -10.06 -6.33
CA GLU A 133 -9.81 -11.13 -5.71
C GLU A 133 -8.64 -10.59 -4.87
N MET A 134 -8.55 -11.03 -3.61
CA MET A 134 -7.44 -10.71 -2.69
C MET A 134 -6.19 -11.55 -2.99
N ILE A 135 -6.41 -12.78 -3.48
CA ILE A 135 -5.35 -13.76 -3.76
C ILE A 135 -5.36 -14.01 -5.27
N LYS A 136 -4.33 -13.56 -5.97
CA LYS A 136 -4.20 -13.70 -7.43
C LYS A 136 -3.24 -14.83 -7.76
N ARG A 137 -3.64 -15.72 -8.68
CA ARG A 137 -2.74 -16.70 -9.28
C ARG A 137 -2.02 -16.06 -10.45
N VAL A 138 -0.72 -15.89 -10.30
CA VAL A 138 0.16 -15.27 -11.30
C VAL A 138 1.32 -16.23 -11.51
N PRO A 139 1.40 -16.95 -12.65
CA PRO A 139 2.42 -17.97 -12.86
C PRO A 139 3.86 -17.48 -12.73
N ASP A 140 4.09 -16.20 -13.05
CA ASP A 140 5.40 -15.56 -13.01
C ASP A 140 5.78 -15.06 -11.60
N ALA A 141 4.87 -15.14 -10.62
CA ALA A 141 5.16 -14.78 -9.23
C ALA A 141 5.99 -15.87 -8.52
N PRO A 142 6.80 -15.53 -7.49
CA PRO A 142 7.69 -16.49 -6.83
C PRO A 142 7.03 -17.77 -6.32
N LEU A 143 5.76 -17.70 -5.92
CA LEU A 143 4.97 -18.84 -5.43
C LEU A 143 3.82 -19.23 -6.39
N GLY A 144 3.80 -18.68 -7.61
CA GLY A 144 2.68 -18.82 -8.55
C GLY A 144 1.40 -18.12 -8.11
N MET A 145 1.46 -17.35 -7.01
CA MET A 145 0.38 -16.57 -6.45
C MET A 145 0.91 -15.38 -5.65
N ILE A 146 0.08 -14.36 -5.54
CA ILE A 146 0.32 -13.12 -4.78
C ILE A 146 -0.91 -12.89 -3.89
N THR A 147 -0.68 -12.49 -2.65
CA THR A 147 -1.75 -12.10 -1.72
C THR A 147 -1.62 -10.62 -1.42
N PHE A 148 -2.70 -9.87 -1.63
CA PHE A 148 -2.74 -8.42 -1.44
C PHE A 148 -3.36 -8.01 -0.10
N GLY A 149 -3.14 -8.85 0.93
CA GLY A 149 -3.59 -8.60 2.28
C GLY A 149 -2.80 -7.46 2.91
N ASN A 150 -3.45 -6.74 3.84
CA ASN A 150 -2.87 -5.63 4.58
C ASN A 150 -2.39 -4.46 3.70
N VAL A 151 -2.08 -3.35 4.37
CA VAL A 151 -1.50 -2.17 3.72
C VAL A 151 -0.03 -2.49 3.35
N PRO A 152 0.47 -2.14 2.15
CA PRO A 152 1.78 -2.58 1.66
C PRO A 152 2.98 -2.13 2.51
N ARG A 153 2.79 -1.20 3.46
CA ARG A 153 3.77 -0.86 4.51
C ARG A 153 4.21 -2.04 5.38
N PHE A 154 3.47 -3.13 5.39
CA PHE A 154 3.82 -4.36 6.12
C PHE A 154 4.64 -5.35 5.29
N GLU A 155 5.04 -4.96 4.07
CA GLU A 155 5.90 -5.73 3.17
C GLU A 155 5.34 -7.11 2.74
N GLU A 156 4.04 -7.33 2.92
CA GLU A 156 3.36 -8.56 2.45
C GLU A 156 3.26 -8.63 0.92
N TRP A 157 3.23 -7.46 0.28
CA TRP A 157 3.22 -7.29 -1.16
C TRP A 157 3.76 -5.90 -1.51
N SER A 158 4.21 -5.74 -2.75
CA SER A 158 4.84 -4.52 -3.26
C SER A 158 4.09 -3.95 -4.47
N ILE A 159 4.45 -2.74 -4.87
CA ILE A 159 4.01 -2.13 -6.14
C ILE A 159 4.34 -3.06 -7.32
N GLN A 160 5.48 -3.76 -7.28
CA GLN A 160 5.87 -4.68 -8.34
C GLN A 160 4.94 -5.90 -8.41
N ASP A 161 4.53 -6.43 -7.27
CA ASP A 161 3.57 -7.54 -7.21
C ASP A 161 2.20 -7.12 -7.76
N LEU A 162 1.76 -5.90 -7.42
CA LEU A 162 0.52 -5.34 -7.94
C LEU A 162 0.59 -5.14 -9.45
N ARG A 163 1.70 -4.61 -9.98
CA ARG A 163 1.94 -4.50 -11.43
C ARG A 163 1.87 -5.87 -12.10
N MET A 164 2.54 -6.87 -11.53
CA MET A 164 2.54 -8.22 -12.09
C MET A 164 1.13 -8.82 -12.18
N ALA A 165 0.29 -8.59 -11.16
CA ALA A 165 -1.10 -9.01 -11.18
C ALA A 165 -1.94 -8.26 -12.23
N ILE A 166 -1.75 -6.94 -12.38
CA ILE A 166 -2.45 -6.15 -13.40
C ILE A 166 -2.02 -6.59 -14.81
N ASP A 167 -0.71 -6.69 -15.08
CA ASP A 167 -0.18 -7.15 -16.36
C ASP A 167 -0.70 -8.55 -16.71
N TRP A 168 -0.81 -9.44 -15.71
CA TRP A 168 -1.42 -10.75 -15.90
C TRP A 168 -2.89 -10.67 -16.33
N GLU A 169 -3.72 -9.88 -15.63
CA GLU A 169 -5.13 -9.70 -15.96
C GLU A 169 -5.33 -9.11 -17.37
N LEU A 170 -4.53 -8.10 -17.72
CA LEU A 170 -4.57 -7.48 -19.04
C LEU A 170 -4.13 -8.45 -20.14
N LYS A 171 -3.07 -9.23 -19.89
CA LYS A 171 -2.61 -10.25 -20.83
C LYS A 171 -3.67 -11.32 -21.10
N GLN A 172 -4.44 -11.73 -20.10
CA GLN A 172 -5.57 -12.67 -20.29
C GLN A 172 -6.65 -12.10 -21.21
N LYS A 173 -6.75 -10.77 -21.30
CA LYS A 173 -7.67 -10.06 -22.19
C LYS A 173 -7.05 -9.68 -23.54
N GLY A 174 -5.81 -10.09 -23.80
CA GLY A 174 -5.08 -9.76 -25.03
C GLY A 174 -4.45 -8.38 -25.05
N ILE A 175 -4.42 -7.67 -23.91
CA ILE A 175 -3.83 -6.34 -23.78
C ILE A 175 -2.41 -6.49 -23.24
N VAL A 176 -1.43 -5.89 -23.93
CA VAL A 176 -0.03 -5.91 -23.49
C VAL A 176 0.41 -4.49 -23.19
N CYS A 177 0.81 -4.25 -21.95
CA CYS A 177 1.35 -2.96 -21.53
C CYS A 177 2.87 -3.03 -21.47
N THR A 178 3.53 -2.01 -22.04
CA THR A 178 4.98 -1.82 -21.92
C THR A 178 5.23 -0.68 -20.95
N HIS A 179 5.80 -1.01 -19.81
CA HIS A 179 6.16 -0.05 -18.78
C HIS A 179 7.67 0.16 -18.82
N GLU A 180 8.12 1.40 -18.96
CA GLU A 180 9.53 1.71 -18.69
C GLU A 180 9.80 1.37 -17.22
N HIS A 181 10.67 0.39 -17.01
CA HIS A 181 11.25 0.15 -15.70
C HIS A 181 12.10 1.39 -15.40
N VAL A 182 11.67 2.27 -14.50
CA VAL A 182 12.59 3.27 -13.95
C VAL A 182 13.45 2.52 -12.96
N PRO A 183 14.72 2.18 -13.28
CA PRO A 183 15.62 1.69 -12.26
C PRO A 183 15.77 2.79 -11.22
N VAL A 184 15.50 2.46 -9.95
CA VAL A 184 15.90 3.31 -8.83
C VAL A 184 17.42 3.20 -8.75
N GLU A 185 18.14 4.02 -9.53
CA GLU A 185 19.57 4.18 -9.31
C GLU A 185 19.77 5.05 -8.05
N PRO A 186 20.47 4.56 -7.02
CA PRO A 186 20.90 5.41 -5.93
C PRO A 186 22.01 6.34 -6.45
N GLY A 187 21.65 7.58 -6.80
CA GLY A 187 22.60 8.70 -6.81
C GLY A 187 22.89 9.41 -8.14
N ALA A 188 22.09 9.29 -9.19
CA ALA A 188 22.32 10.04 -10.44
C ALA A 188 21.48 11.33 -10.50
N ALA A 189 22.15 12.48 -10.64
CA ALA A 189 21.54 13.76 -10.96
C ALA A 189 20.93 13.75 -12.39
N PRO A 190 19.86 14.54 -12.66
CA PRO A 190 19.17 14.46 -13.94
C PRO A 190 20.04 15.05 -15.06
N ALA A 191 20.48 14.20 -16.00
CA ALA A 191 21.01 14.63 -17.28
C ALA A 191 19.83 14.91 -18.22
N ALA A 192 19.74 16.15 -18.67
CA ALA A 192 18.84 16.56 -19.75
C ALA A 192 19.37 16.03 -21.08
N GLU A 193 18.56 15.30 -21.83
CA GLU A 193 18.69 15.23 -23.30
C GLU A 193 17.37 14.78 -23.96
N GLY A 194 17.02 15.49 -25.03
CA GLY A 194 15.78 15.32 -25.76
C GLY A 194 15.82 14.08 -26.65
N GLY A 195 14.82 13.22 -26.49
CA GLY A 195 14.48 12.16 -27.42
C GLY A 195 12.96 12.02 -27.42
N HIS A 196 12.36 11.83 -28.58
CA HIS A 196 10.93 11.55 -28.70
C HIS A 196 10.68 10.15 -28.11
N VAL A 197 10.38 10.09 -26.81
CA VAL A 197 10.02 8.86 -26.11
C VAL A 197 8.59 8.54 -26.50
N HIS A 198 8.37 7.43 -27.23
CA HIS A 198 7.08 6.78 -27.22
C HIS A 198 6.80 6.40 -25.76
N GLY A 199 5.97 7.19 -25.09
CA GLY A 199 5.68 7.01 -23.67
C GLY A 199 5.15 5.60 -23.37
N PRO A 200 5.24 5.15 -22.12
CA PRO A 200 4.64 3.89 -21.69
C PRO A 200 3.18 3.84 -22.15
N GLY A 201 2.81 2.72 -22.74
CA GLY A 201 1.52 2.56 -23.40
C GLY A 201 1.12 1.10 -23.50
N CYS A 202 -0.18 0.87 -23.47
CA CYS A 202 -0.79 -0.43 -23.70
C CYS A 202 -1.20 -0.56 -25.16
N SER A 203 -1.00 -1.74 -25.74
CA SER A 203 -1.40 -2.09 -27.09
C SER A 203 -2.36 -3.28 -27.09
N HIS A 204 -3.36 -3.23 -27.97
CA HIS A 204 -4.29 -4.32 -28.29
C HIS A 204 -3.75 -5.25 -29.37
#